data_AF-A0A7C5P421-F1
#
_entry.id   AF-A0A7C5P421-F1
#
_cell.length_a   1.000
_cell.length_b   1.000
_cell.length_c   1.000
_cell.angle_alpha   90.00
_cell.angle_beta   90.00
_cell.angle_gamma   90.00
#
_symmetry.space_group_name_H-M   'P 1'
#
loop_
_entity.id
_entity.type
_entity.pdbx_description
1 polymer ?
#
loop_
_entity_poly.entity_id
_entity_poly.type
_entity_poly.pdbx_seq_one_letter_code
_entity_poly.pdbx_strand_id
1 'polypeptide(L)'
;MYPETDVPPVNTPDPSSIKIPKLITEFKEEYEKIGLSAQAAEIISRSEEKWMFDQFLEEFPSVEPQFIFSVVYLYPKDIRSRLGLDPSKIGEEEFRQAIGAFAEGRIPKEAVEEVLAAYCRGEKIEDAVKKFRMMSEEEVKEAVERIISELRKSGAELKEGLVMGRSMAVLRGKADGKVIAKIVREKILR
;
A
#
# COMPACT_ATOMS: atom_id res chain seq x y z
N MET A 1 23.45 -43.38 32.83
CA MET A 1 22.14 -43.50 32.15
C MET A 1 22.12 -44.85 31.45
N TYR A 2 21.03 -45.62 31.59
CA TYR A 2 20.80 -46.88 30.88
C TYR A 2 19.74 -46.66 29.78
N PRO A 3 19.80 -47.39 28.65
CA PRO A 3 18.79 -47.33 27.62
C PRO A 3 17.42 -47.78 28.15
N GLU A 4 16.36 -47.11 27.69
CA GLU A 4 14.98 -47.46 27.99
C GLU A 4 14.63 -48.79 27.30
N THR A 5 14.37 -49.85 28.08
CA THR A 5 14.17 -51.21 27.57
C THR A 5 12.75 -51.46 27.08
N ASP A 6 11.80 -50.63 27.50
CA ASP A 6 10.38 -50.76 27.15
C ASP A 6 10.05 -50.14 25.79
N VAL A 7 11.00 -49.42 25.17
CA VAL A 7 10.81 -48.78 23.86
C VAL A 7 11.66 -49.49 22.80
N PRO A 8 11.06 -50.09 21.76
CA PRO A 8 11.83 -50.70 20.69
C PRO A 8 12.67 -49.65 19.94
N PRO A 9 13.85 -50.01 19.42
CA PRO A 9 14.69 -49.10 18.65
C PRO A 9 13.95 -48.53 17.44
N VAL A 10 14.04 -47.21 17.25
CA VAL A 10 13.47 -46.54 16.08
C VAL A 10 14.49 -46.59 14.93
N ASN A 11 14.13 -47.25 13.83
CA ASN A 11 14.86 -47.12 12.57
C ASN A 11 14.53 -45.74 11.97
N THR A 12 15.48 -44.82 12.03
CA THR A 12 15.32 -43.50 11.40
C THR A 12 15.26 -43.66 9.89
N PRO A 13 14.20 -43.15 9.21
CA PRO A 13 14.15 -43.10 7.75
C PRO A 13 15.35 -42.34 7.20
N ASP A 14 15.74 -42.63 5.95
CA ASP A 14 16.82 -41.89 5.29
C ASP A 14 16.46 -40.39 5.18
N PRO A 15 17.18 -39.50 5.90
CA PRO A 15 16.87 -38.09 5.94
C PRO A 15 17.12 -37.38 4.61
N SER A 16 17.84 -38.00 3.67
CA SER A 16 18.12 -37.42 2.36
C SER A 16 16.87 -37.26 1.49
N SER A 17 15.78 -37.96 1.81
CA SER A 17 14.49 -37.81 1.12
C SER A 17 13.65 -36.63 1.62
N ILE A 18 14.06 -35.96 2.71
CA ILE A 18 13.31 -34.87 3.34
C ILE A 18 13.72 -33.53 2.72
N LYS A 19 12.74 -32.83 2.12
CA LYS A 19 12.95 -31.45 1.66
C LYS A 19 13.02 -30.52 2.88
N ILE A 20 14.22 -30.05 3.19
CA ILE A 20 14.44 -29.09 4.28
C ILE A 20 13.78 -27.76 3.88
N PRO A 21 12.90 -27.18 4.71
CA PRO A 21 12.36 -25.85 4.45
C PRO A 21 13.48 -24.81 4.55
N LYS A 22 13.39 -23.77 3.72
CA LYS A 22 14.33 -22.66 3.80
C LYS A 22 14.24 -21.98 5.18
N LEU A 23 15.39 -21.54 5.67
CA LEU A 23 15.51 -20.77 6.90
C LEU A 23 14.96 -19.35 6.70
N ILE A 24 14.56 -18.73 7.80
CA ILE A 24 14.13 -17.31 7.84
C ILE A 24 15.25 -16.40 7.28
N THR A 25 16.51 -16.73 7.59
CA THR A 25 17.68 -15.99 7.09
C THR A 25 17.82 -16.07 5.58
N GLU A 26 17.57 -17.25 4.98
CA GLU A 26 17.62 -17.44 3.52
C GLU A 26 16.51 -16.63 2.84
N PHE A 27 15.29 -16.62 3.40
CA PHE A 27 14.21 -15.79 2.88
C PHE A 27 14.52 -14.30 2.97
N LYS A 28 15.11 -13.85 4.08
CA LYS A 28 15.52 -12.45 4.21
C LYS A 28 16.49 -12.04 3.11
N GLU A 29 17.52 -12.85 2.86
CA GLU A 29 18.49 -12.58 1.79
C GLU A 29 17.84 -12.54 0.41
N GLU A 30 16.87 -13.42 0.15
CA GLU A 30 16.10 -13.40 -1.10
C GLU A 30 15.28 -12.11 -1.27
N TYR A 31 14.66 -11.64 -0.19
CA TYR A 31 13.88 -10.40 -0.21
C TYR A 31 14.74 -9.15 -0.38
N GLU A 32 15.91 -9.10 0.25
CA GLU A 32 16.86 -7.99 0.04
C GLU A 32 17.34 -7.93 -1.41
N LYS A 33 17.55 -9.08 -2.07
CA LYS A 33 17.96 -9.15 -3.49
C LYS A 33 16.91 -8.61 -4.46
N ILE A 34 15.63 -8.66 -4.11
CA ILE A 34 14.55 -8.09 -4.94
C ILE A 34 14.27 -6.61 -4.62
N GLY A 35 15.10 -5.96 -3.79
CA GLY A 35 15.02 -4.53 -3.53
C GLY A 35 14.22 -4.12 -2.29
N LEU A 36 13.90 -5.06 -1.39
CA LEU A 36 13.35 -4.71 -0.07
C LEU A 36 14.45 -4.25 0.88
N SER A 37 14.10 -3.36 1.80
CA SER A 37 15.00 -2.99 2.89
C SER A 37 15.21 -4.17 3.85
N ALA A 38 16.37 -4.20 4.54
CA ALA A 38 16.66 -5.24 5.52
C ALA A 38 15.59 -5.37 6.62
N GLN A 39 14.94 -4.26 6.98
CA GLN A 39 13.83 -4.26 7.93
C GLN A 39 12.56 -4.85 7.34
N ALA A 40 12.23 -4.52 6.08
CA ALA A 40 11.07 -5.09 5.40
C ALA A 40 11.24 -6.60 5.19
N ALA A 41 12.42 -7.03 4.73
CA ALA A 41 12.77 -8.44 4.57
C ALA A 41 12.69 -9.23 5.90
N GLU A 42 13.14 -8.64 7.01
CA GLU A 42 13.00 -9.24 8.34
C GLU A 42 11.53 -9.40 8.76
N ILE A 43 10.70 -8.37 8.50
CA ILE A 43 9.27 -8.41 8.85
C ILE A 43 8.56 -9.49 8.03
N ILE A 44 8.77 -9.53 6.72
CA ILE A 44 8.11 -10.48 5.82
C ILE A 44 8.56 -11.91 6.11
N SER A 45 9.86 -12.13 6.29
CA SER A 45 10.42 -13.49 6.53
C SER A 45 9.90 -14.15 7.81
N ARG A 46 9.43 -13.36 8.78
CA ARG A 46 8.81 -13.84 10.03
C ARG A 46 7.28 -13.83 10.01
N SER A 47 6.66 -13.31 8.95
CA SER A 47 5.21 -13.18 8.85
C SER A 47 4.56 -14.50 8.44
N GLU A 48 3.41 -14.80 9.03
CA GLU A 48 2.53 -15.88 8.58
C GLU A 48 1.87 -15.56 7.23
N GLU A 49 1.74 -14.28 6.90
CA GLU A 49 1.12 -13.75 5.66
C GLU A 49 2.13 -13.62 4.51
N LYS A 50 3.33 -14.16 4.69
CA LYS A 50 4.41 -14.11 3.69
C LYS A 50 3.98 -14.64 2.33
N TRP A 51 3.22 -15.73 2.30
CA TRP A 51 2.74 -16.35 1.06
C TRP A 51 1.92 -15.38 0.20
N MET A 52 1.13 -14.51 0.83
CA MET A 52 0.31 -13.50 0.15
C MET A 52 1.19 -12.42 -0.48
N PHE A 53 2.26 -12.02 0.22
CA PHE A 53 3.26 -11.11 -0.34
C PHE A 53 3.97 -11.70 -1.57
N ASP A 54 4.39 -12.98 -1.49
CA ASP A 54 5.02 -13.68 -2.61
C ASP A 54 4.07 -13.79 -3.81
N GLN A 55 2.79 -14.10 -3.58
CA GLN A 55 1.77 -14.11 -4.63
C GLN A 55 1.59 -12.75 -5.29
N PHE A 56 1.53 -11.65 -4.53
CA PHE A 56 1.39 -10.31 -5.12
C PHE A 56 2.61 -9.89 -5.93
N LEU A 57 3.82 -10.34 -5.59
CA LEU A 57 5.00 -10.11 -6.44
C LEU A 57 4.88 -10.81 -7.79
N GLU A 58 4.32 -12.02 -7.81
CA GLU A 58 4.09 -12.79 -9.04
C GLU A 58 2.92 -12.21 -9.87
N GLU A 59 1.82 -11.83 -9.22
CA GLU A 59 0.63 -11.26 -9.86
C GLU A 59 0.89 -9.84 -10.42
N PHE A 60 1.71 -9.04 -9.73
CA PHE A 60 1.94 -7.63 -10.05
C PHE A 60 3.42 -7.30 -10.28
N PRO A 61 4.08 -7.86 -11.31
CA PRO A 61 5.52 -7.68 -11.54
C PRO A 61 5.91 -6.25 -11.92
N SER A 62 4.95 -5.41 -12.32
CA SER A 62 5.15 -3.99 -12.61
C SER A 62 5.17 -3.11 -11.36
N VAL A 63 4.80 -3.65 -10.19
CA VAL A 63 4.70 -2.90 -8.94
C VAL A 63 5.96 -3.12 -8.10
N GLU A 64 6.52 -2.04 -7.56
CA GLU A 64 7.70 -2.10 -6.71
C GLU A 64 7.46 -3.00 -5.47
N PRO A 65 8.37 -3.96 -5.15
CA PRO A 65 8.23 -4.82 -3.98
C PRO A 65 8.06 -4.05 -2.67
N GLN A 66 8.78 -2.93 -2.54
CA GLN A 66 8.69 -2.03 -1.39
C GLN A 66 7.30 -1.40 -1.24
N PHE A 67 6.59 -1.17 -2.34
CA PHE A 67 5.23 -0.65 -2.30
C PHE A 67 4.24 -1.74 -1.86
N ILE A 68 4.32 -2.94 -2.42
CA ILE A 68 3.50 -4.09 -1.98
C ILE A 68 3.70 -4.33 -0.48
N PHE A 69 4.95 -4.28 0.00
CA PHE A 69 5.25 -4.39 1.43
C PHE A 69 4.53 -3.31 2.25
N SER A 70 4.54 -2.07 1.77
CA SER A 70 3.87 -0.95 2.45
C SER A 70 2.37 -1.18 2.51
N VAL A 71 1.75 -1.64 1.42
CA VAL A 71 0.32 -1.91 1.34
C VAL A 71 -0.11 -3.01 2.30
N VAL A 72 0.64 -4.11 2.37
CA VAL A 72 0.28 -5.28 3.19
C VAL A 72 0.63 -5.09 4.66
N TYR A 73 1.81 -4.52 4.97
CA TYR A 73 2.36 -4.54 6.33
C TYR A 73 2.36 -3.19 7.07
N LEU A 74 2.35 -2.07 6.33
CA LEU A 74 2.41 -0.73 6.92
C LEU A 74 1.04 -0.06 6.94
N TYR A 75 0.32 -0.04 5.82
CA TYR A 75 -0.97 0.66 5.72
C TYR A 75 -2.01 0.16 6.72
N PRO A 76 -2.18 -1.15 7.00
CA PRO A 76 -3.07 -1.60 8.08
C PRO A 76 -2.71 -0.99 9.44
N LYS A 77 -1.42 -0.89 9.77
CA LYS A 77 -0.95 -0.29 11.03
C LYS A 77 -1.20 1.20 11.07
N ASP A 78 -0.98 1.88 9.95
CA ASP A 78 -1.22 3.32 9.80
C ASP A 78 -2.71 3.65 9.88
N ILE A 79 -3.57 2.87 9.20
CA ILE A 79 -5.03 2.97 9.27
C ILE A 79 -5.51 2.80 10.71
N ARG A 80 -5.00 1.79 11.42
CA ARG A 80 -5.34 1.56 12.83
C ARG A 80 -4.93 2.74 13.72
N SER A 81 -3.68 3.17 13.61
CA SER A 81 -3.10 4.17 14.51
C SER A 81 -3.55 5.61 14.22
N ARG A 82 -3.69 5.99 12.94
CA ARG A 82 -4.02 7.36 12.51
C ARG A 82 -5.52 7.59 12.37
N LEU A 83 -6.26 6.60 11.91
CA LEU A 83 -7.69 6.74 11.60
C LEU A 83 -8.59 6.06 12.65
N GLY A 84 -8.04 5.27 13.56
CA GLY A 84 -8.81 4.54 14.57
C GLY A 84 -9.74 3.48 13.97
N LEU A 85 -9.46 3.05 12.74
CA LEU A 85 -10.25 2.04 12.03
C LEU A 85 -9.68 0.64 12.30
N ASP A 86 -10.53 -0.37 12.18
CA ASP A 86 -10.08 -1.76 12.35
C ASP A 86 -9.71 -2.40 10.99
N PRO A 87 -8.42 -2.60 10.69
CA PRO A 87 -7.97 -3.20 9.43
C PRO A 87 -8.12 -4.73 9.41
N SER A 88 -8.59 -5.36 10.48
CA SER A 88 -8.66 -6.83 10.61
C SER A 88 -9.56 -7.50 9.58
N LYS A 89 -10.39 -6.71 8.86
CA LYS A 89 -11.26 -7.17 7.77
C LYS A 89 -10.59 -7.15 6.41
N ILE A 90 -9.44 -6.49 6.25
CA ILE A 90 -8.74 -6.44 4.97
C ILE A 90 -8.12 -7.81 4.74
N GLY A 91 -8.64 -8.55 3.76
CA GLY A 91 -8.13 -9.84 3.35
C GLY A 91 -7.29 -9.77 2.09
N GLU A 92 -6.90 -10.96 1.62
CA GLU A 92 -6.16 -11.16 0.37
C GLU A 92 -6.84 -10.47 -0.82
N GLU A 93 -8.15 -10.65 -0.96
CA GLU A 93 -8.89 -10.12 -2.11
C GLU A 93 -8.94 -8.59 -2.10
N GLU A 94 -9.11 -7.96 -0.93
CA GLU A 94 -9.10 -6.51 -0.82
C GLU A 94 -7.73 -5.91 -1.14
N PHE A 95 -6.65 -6.54 -0.68
CA PHE A 95 -5.29 -6.13 -1.05
C PHE A 95 -5.06 -6.31 -2.55
N ARG A 96 -5.44 -7.45 -3.12
CA ARG A 96 -5.33 -7.74 -4.55
C ARG A 96 -6.06 -6.67 -5.38
N GLN A 97 -7.29 -6.34 -5.02
CA GLN A 97 -8.08 -5.35 -5.74
C GLN A 97 -7.47 -3.94 -5.63
N ALA A 98 -6.95 -3.55 -4.47
CA ALA A 98 -6.33 -2.24 -4.27
C ALA A 98 -4.99 -2.12 -5.03
N ILE A 99 -4.14 -3.15 -4.97
CA ILE A 99 -2.86 -3.19 -5.70
C ILE A 99 -3.12 -3.26 -7.21
N GLY A 100 -4.07 -4.09 -7.65
CA GLY A 100 -4.46 -4.21 -9.05
C GLY A 100 -5.00 -2.89 -9.62
N ALA A 101 -5.83 -2.16 -8.87
CA ALA A 101 -6.30 -0.84 -9.29
C ALA A 101 -5.15 0.16 -9.49
N PHE A 102 -4.12 0.11 -8.65
CA PHE A 102 -2.91 0.91 -8.84
C PHE A 102 -2.08 0.44 -10.04
N ALA A 103 -1.85 -0.88 -10.17
CA ALA A 103 -1.08 -1.48 -11.26
C ALA A 103 -1.67 -1.17 -12.65
N GLU A 104 -3.00 -1.11 -12.74
CA GLU A 104 -3.75 -0.73 -13.95
C GLU A 104 -3.82 0.79 -14.18
N GLY A 105 -3.28 1.61 -13.27
CA GLY A 105 -3.32 3.07 -13.36
C GLY A 105 -4.70 3.69 -13.12
N ARG A 106 -5.65 2.93 -12.54
CA ARG A 106 -6.99 3.46 -12.21
C ARG A 106 -6.95 4.44 -11.04
N ILE A 107 -6.00 4.26 -10.12
CA ILE A 107 -5.79 5.13 -8.95
C ILE A 107 -4.31 5.49 -8.79
N PRO A 108 -3.97 6.67 -8.25
CA PRO A 108 -2.59 7.02 -7.93
C PRO A 108 -2.07 6.25 -6.71
N LYS A 109 -0.74 6.22 -6.53
CA LYS A 109 -0.07 5.49 -5.43
C LYS A 109 -0.60 5.91 -4.05
N GLU A 110 -0.84 7.21 -3.87
CA GLU A 110 -1.32 7.83 -2.64
C GLU A 110 -2.78 7.48 -2.31
N ALA A 111 -3.54 6.98 -3.28
CA ALA A 111 -4.93 6.59 -3.08
C ALA A 111 -5.10 5.22 -2.43
N VAL A 112 -4.09 4.35 -2.52
CA VAL A 112 -4.22 2.94 -2.09
C VAL A 112 -4.54 2.85 -0.60
N GLU A 113 -3.86 3.63 0.25
CA GLU A 113 -4.15 3.69 1.69
C GLU A 113 -5.59 4.19 1.95
N GLU A 114 -6.05 5.22 1.22
CA GLU A 114 -7.40 5.76 1.37
C GLU A 114 -8.49 4.80 0.88
N VAL A 115 -8.20 4.00 -0.16
CA VAL A 115 -9.09 2.93 -0.66
C VAL A 115 -9.27 1.84 0.40
N LEU A 116 -8.17 1.37 1.00
CA LEU A 116 -8.22 0.40 2.09
C LEU A 116 -8.91 0.98 3.34
N ALA A 117 -8.68 2.25 3.65
CA ALA A 117 -9.36 2.94 4.74
C ALA A 117 -10.87 3.07 4.48
N ALA A 118 -11.29 3.35 3.24
CA ALA A 118 -12.70 3.37 2.87
C ALA A 118 -13.35 2.00 3.04
N TYR A 119 -12.64 0.93 2.70
CA TYR A 119 -13.10 -0.44 2.97
C TYR A 119 -13.30 -0.71 4.47
N CYS A 120 -12.36 -0.27 5.31
CA CYS A 120 -12.52 -0.39 6.77
C CYS A 120 -13.73 0.39 7.32
N ARG A 121 -14.21 1.41 6.60
CA ARG A 121 -15.44 2.17 6.94
C ARG A 121 -16.72 1.50 6.42
N GLY A 122 -16.59 0.39 5.68
CA GLY A 122 -17.71 -0.39 5.13
C GLY A 122 -18.03 -0.11 3.66
N GLU A 123 -17.19 0.66 2.95
CA GLU A 123 -17.31 0.81 1.49
C GLU A 123 -16.76 -0.44 0.78
N LYS A 124 -17.21 -0.74 -0.44
CA LYS A 124 -16.54 -1.77 -1.27
C LYS A 124 -15.30 -1.17 -1.91
N ILE A 125 -14.25 -1.98 -2.09
CA ILE A 125 -13.01 -1.53 -2.75
C ILE A 125 -13.30 -0.94 -4.13
N GLU A 126 -14.15 -1.59 -4.93
CA GLU A 126 -14.54 -1.10 -6.26
C GLU A 126 -15.14 0.31 -6.26
N ASP A 127 -15.95 0.63 -5.25
CA ASP A 127 -16.59 1.94 -5.12
C ASP A 127 -15.60 2.98 -4.61
N ALA A 128 -14.71 2.60 -3.69
CA ALA A 128 -13.60 3.44 -3.26
C ALA A 128 -12.65 3.75 -4.43
N VAL A 129 -12.33 2.78 -5.28
CA VAL A 129 -11.51 2.98 -6.48
C VAL A 129 -12.15 3.99 -7.44
N LYS A 130 -13.46 3.93 -7.68
CA LYS A 130 -14.15 4.94 -8.50
C LYS A 130 -14.07 6.35 -7.89
N LYS A 131 -14.17 6.45 -6.57
CA LYS A 131 -14.12 7.71 -5.81
C LYS A 131 -12.72 8.33 -5.84
N PHE A 132 -11.68 7.51 -5.80
CA PHE A 132 -10.27 7.90 -5.83
C PHE A 132 -9.62 7.70 -7.21
N ARG A 133 -10.44 7.70 -8.28
CA ARG A 133 -9.93 7.55 -9.64
C ARG A 133 -8.87 8.60 -9.95
N MET A 134 -7.88 8.19 -10.73
CA MET A 134 -6.86 9.10 -11.24
C MET A 134 -7.53 10.14 -12.16
N MET A 135 -7.41 11.41 -11.78
CA MET A 135 -7.89 12.54 -12.55
C MET A 135 -6.88 12.92 -13.63
N SER A 136 -7.35 13.34 -14.79
CA SER A 136 -6.49 13.89 -15.84
C SER A 136 -5.90 15.24 -15.42
N GLU A 137 -4.84 15.69 -16.11
CA GLU A 137 -4.23 17.00 -15.83
C GLU A 137 -5.25 18.14 -16.01
N GLU A 138 -6.17 18.02 -16.98
CA GLU A 138 -7.27 18.95 -17.21
C GLU A 138 -8.28 18.96 -16.06
N GLU A 139 -8.70 17.78 -15.60
CA GLU A 139 -9.64 17.68 -14.48
C GLU A 139 -9.03 18.27 -13.19
N VAL A 140 -7.72 18.08 -12.97
CA VAL A 140 -6.99 18.69 -11.85
C VAL A 140 -6.94 20.21 -12.02
N LYS A 141 -6.65 20.72 -13.23
CA LYS A 141 -6.67 22.17 -13.52
C LYS A 141 -8.01 22.79 -13.21
N GLU A 142 -9.11 22.19 -13.67
CA GLU A 142 -10.46 22.69 -13.37
C GLU A 142 -10.76 22.71 -11.87
N ALA A 143 -10.37 21.65 -11.15
CA ALA A 143 -10.60 21.58 -9.71
C ALA A 143 -9.80 22.66 -8.96
N VAL A 144 -8.54 22.89 -9.32
CA VAL A 144 -7.72 23.96 -8.73
C VAL A 144 -8.31 25.34 -9.06
N GLU A 145 -8.79 25.57 -10.29
CA GLU A 145 -9.46 26.82 -10.65
C GLU A 145 -10.73 27.08 -9.83
N ARG A 146 -11.56 26.04 -9.63
CA ARG A 146 -12.74 26.15 -8.75
C ARG A 146 -12.33 26.54 -7.34
N ILE A 147 -11.32 25.90 -6.77
CA ILE A 147 -10.80 26.20 -5.43
C ILE A 147 -10.30 27.66 -5.33
N ILE A 148 -9.54 28.13 -6.33
CA ILE A 148 -9.07 29.52 -6.36
C ILE A 148 -10.25 30.48 -6.44
N SER A 149 -11.27 30.17 -7.25
CA SER A 149 -12.47 31.01 -7.39
C SER A 149 -13.28 31.09 -6.08
N GLU A 150 -13.40 30.00 -5.34
CA GLU A 150 -14.07 29.94 -4.04
C GLU A 150 -13.29 30.75 -2.99
N LEU A 151 -11.96 30.61 -2.96
CA LEU A 151 -11.11 31.38 -2.06
C LEU A 151 -11.21 32.89 -2.34
N ARG A 152 -11.21 33.31 -3.60
CA ARG A 152 -11.45 34.72 -3.98
C ARG A 152 -12.81 35.22 -3.51
N LYS A 153 -13.87 34.43 -3.71
CA LYS A 153 -15.23 34.77 -3.25
C LYS A 153 -15.32 34.88 -1.72
N SER A 154 -14.54 34.09 -0.99
CA SER A 154 -14.48 34.15 0.48
C SER A 154 -13.67 35.34 1.02
N GLY A 155 -13.05 36.15 0.15
CA GLY A 155 -12.20 37.27 0.55
C GLY A 155 -10.83 36.86 1.08
N ALA A 156 -10.43 35.59 0.90
CA ALA A 156 -9.14 35.08 1.36
C ALA A 156 -8.01 35.57 0.43
N GLU A 157 -6.89 35.97 1.03
CA GLU A 157 -5.66 36.25 0.30
C GLU A 157 -5.12 34.96 -0.32
N LEU A 158 -4.93 34.95 -1.64
CA LEU A 158 -4.45 33.79 -2.38
C LEU A 158 -2.95 33.56 -2.15
N LYS A 159 -2.62 32.94 -1.01
CA LYS A 159 -1.26 32.45 -0.73
C LYS A 159 -1.08 31.06 -1.32
N GLU A 160 0.10 30.81 -1.90
CA GLU A 160 0.46 29.49 -2.44
C GLU A 160 0.18 28.37 -1.43
N GLY A 161 0.61 28.54 -0.18
CA GLY A 161 0.38 27.55 0.87
C GLY A 161 -1.09 27.26 1.16
N LEU A 162 -1.97 28.28 1.08
CA LEU A 162 -3.40 28.11 1.35
C LEU A 162 -4.07 27.33 0.21
N VAL A 163 -3.82 27.74 -1.03
CA VAL A 163 -4.37 27.05 -2.22
C VAL A 163 -3.82 25.64 -2.31
N MET A 164 -2.51 25.46 -2.06
CA MET A 164 -1.89 24.13 -2.01
C MET A 164 -2.55 23.24 -0.97
N GLY A 165 -2.72 23.72 0.26
CA GLY A 165 -3.35 22.95 1.33
C GLY A 165 -4.79 22.56 1.01
N ARG A 166 -5.57 23.49 0.44
CA ARG A 166 -6.96 23.25 0.02
C ARG A 166 -7.04 22.25 -1.14
N SER A 167 -6.21 22.43 -2.16
CA SER A 167 -6.10 21.51 -3.31
C SER A 167 -5.68 20.12 -2.88
N MET A 168 -4.67 20.00 -2.02
CA MET A 168 -4.22 18.72 -1.46
C MET A 168 -5.31 18.04 -0.62
N ALA A 169 -6.16 18.79 0.07
CA ALA A 169 -7.28 18.22 0.83
C ALA A 169 -8.41 17.71 -0.08
N VAL A 170 -8.76 18.47 -1.12
CA VAL A 170 -9.88 18.13 -2.04
C VAL A 170 -9.50 17.05 -3.05
N LEU A 171 -8.27 17.10 -3.54
CA LEU A 171 -7.73 16.20 -4.56
C LEU A 171 -6.92 15.04 -3.96
N ARG A 172 -6.95 14.89 -2.63
CA ARG A 172 -6.24 13.82 -1.93
C ARG A 172 -6.62 12.47 -2.52
N GLY A 173 -5.61 11.70 -2.93
CA GLY A 173 -5.81 10.38 -3.52
C GLY A 173 -6.50 10.39 -4.89
N LYS A 174 -6.60 11.53 -5.59
CA LYS A 174 -7.19 11.61 -6.94
C LYS A 174 -6.20 12.04 -8.01
N ALA A 175 -5.08 12.66 -7.61
CA ALA A 175 -4.01 13.05 -8.51
C ALA A 175 -2.66 13.00 -7.79
N ASP A 176 -1.59 12.85 -8.56
CA ASP A 176 -0.21 12.91 -8.06
C ASP A 176 0.05 14.30 -7.44
N GLY A 177 0.58 14.32 -6.22
CA GLY A 177 0.91 15.55 -5.50
C GLY A 177 1.86 16.48 -6.27
N LYS A 178 2.73 15.92 -7.12
CA LYS A 178 3.62 16.68 -8.02
C LYS A 178 2.81 17.41 -9.11
N VAL A 179 1.80 16.76 -9.67
CA VAL A 179 0.92 17.35 -10.69
C VAL A 179 0.09 18.48 -10.07
N ILE A 180 -0.49 18.25 -8.89
CA ILE A 180 -1.20 19.28 -8.13
C ILE A 180 -0.27 20.47 -7.85
N ALA A 181 0.94 20.20 -7.37
CA ALA A 181 1.89 21.26 -7.01
C ALA A 181 2.32 22.11 -8.22
N LYS A 182 2.56 21.46 -9.36
CA LYS A 182 2.88 22.13 -10.63
C LYS A 182 1.74 23.07 -11.05
N ILE A 183 0.51 22.56 -11.09
CA ILE A 183 -0.68 23.33 -11.54
C ILE A 183 -0.97 24.51 -10.60
N VAL A 184 -0.87 24.30 -9.28
CA VAL A 184 -1.10 25.37 -8.29
C VAL A 184 -0.09 26.51 -8.48
N ARG A 185 1.20 26.20 -8.68
CA ARG A 185 2.23 27.21 -8.93
C ARG A 185 1.98 27.98 -10.23
N GLU A 186 1.67 27.27 -11.31
CA GLU A 186 1.35 27.91 -12.60
C GLU A 186 0.16 28.87 -12.52
N LYS A 187 -0.83 28.59 -11.67
CA LYS A 187 -2.06 29.40 -11.53
C LYS A 187 -1.95 30.56 -10.55
N ILE A 188 -1.01 30.53 -9.60
CA ILE A 188 -0.80 31.59 -8.61
C ILE A 188 0.26 32.60 -9.07
N LEU A 189 1.24 32.16 -9.86
CA LEU A 189 2.24 33.02 -10.47
C LEU A 189 1.73 33.80 -11.70
N ARG A 190 0.53 33.47 -12.19
CA ARG A 190 -0.20 34.21 -13.24
C ARG A 190 -1.13 35.25 -12.64
#